data_AF-A0A352FEV3-F1
#
_entry.id   AF-A0A352FEV3-F1
#
_cell.length_a   1.000
_cell.length_b   1.000
_cell.length_c   1.000
_cell.angle_alpha   90.00
_cell.angle_beta   90.00
_cell.angle_gamma   90.00
#
_symmetry.space_group_name_H-M   'P 1'
#
loop_
_entity.id
_entity.type
_entity.pdbx_description
1 polymer ?
#
loop_
_entity_poly.entity_id
_entity_poly.type
_entity_poly.pdbx_seq_one_letter_code
_entity_poly.pdbx_strand_id
1 'polypeptide(L)'
;MVFPDESWLPALPWWGNDRNGKPLEIDLISESSDARTVLIGECKWTEQVNPAKILSSLQDKASRLHWLKGRNIRYALFTRNPHTGPAELNSITAEEVTRRG
;
A
#
# COMPACT_ATOMS: atom_id res chain seq x y z
N MET A 1 -6.46 5.71 13.68
CA MET A 1 -6.38 4.71 12.59
C MET A 1 -5.81 5.41 11.36
N VAL A 2 -4.93 4.77 10.58
CA VAL A 2 -4.32 5.39 9.37
C VAL A 2 -5.40 5.77 8.33
N PHE A 3 -6.47 5.00 8.30
CA PHE A 3 -7.67 5.28 7.53
C PHE A 3 -8.83 5.32 8.54
N PRO A 4 -9.23 6.50 9.04
CA PRO A 4 -10.23 6.61 10.10
C PRO A 4 -11.63 6.14 9.68
N ASP A 5 -11.91 6.18 8.38
CA ASP A 5 -13.21 5.83 7.82
C ASP A 5 -13.32 4.35 7.39
N GLU A 6 -12.24 3.57 7.51
CA GLU A 6 -12.17 2.20 7.00
C GLU A 6 -11.52 1.26 8.03
N SER A 7 -12.19 0.15 8.35
CA SER A 7 -11.59 -0.97 9.06
C SER A 7 -10.95 -1.93 8.06
N TRP A 8 -9.83 -2.52 8.44
CA TRP A 8 -9.00 -3.36 7.56
C TRP A 8 -8.82 -4.75 8.14
N LEU A 9 -8.82 -5.75 7.28
CA LEU A 9 -8.35 -7.09 7.63
C LEU A 9 -6.82 -7.05 7.89
N PRO A 10 -6.25 -8.09 8.54
CA PRO A 10 -4.80 -8.16 8.74
C PRO A 10 -4.06 -8.00 7.41
N ALA A 11 -3.09 -7.09 7.39
CA ALA A 11 -2.29 -6.86 6.21
C ALA A 11 -1.16 -7.90 6.10
N LEU A 12 -0.93 -8.43 4.91
CA LEU A 12 0.03 -9.48 4.64
C LEU A 12 0.87 -9.13 3.40
N PRO A 13 2.12 -9.62 3.29
CA PRO A 13 2.84 -9.55 2.01
C PRO A 13 2.13 -10.40 0.97
N TRP A 14 2.23 -10.00 -0.30
CA TRP A 14 1.68 -10.75 -1.42
C TRP A 14 2.73 -11.03 -2.49
N TRP A 15 2.77 -12.29 -2.92
CA TRP A 15 3.68 -12.80 -3.94
C TRP A 15 2.88 -13.62 -4.94
N GLY A 16 3.05 -13.32 -6.22
CA GLY A 16 2.37 -14.08 -7.26
C GLY A 16 2.80 -13.63 -8.64
N ASN A 17 2.04 -14.07 -9.64
CA ASN A 17 2.27 -13.67 -11.01
C ASN A 17 1.27 -12.59 -11.44
N ASP A 18 1.71 -11.67 -12.29
CA ASP A 18 0.82 -10.76 -12.99
C ASP A 18 0.03 -11.46 -14.11
N ARG A 19 -0.84 -10.71 -14.80
CA ARG A 19 -1.64 -11.21 -15.92
C ARG A 19 -0.84 -11.84 -17.08
N ASN A 20 0.47 -11.56 -17.16
CA ASN A 20 1.37 -12.09 -18.20
C ASN A 20 2.26 -13.23 -17.66
N GLY A 21 2.01 -13.73 -16.44
CA GLY A 21 2.82 -14.77 -15.83
C GLY A 21 4.14 -14.27 -15.25
N LYS A 22 4.37 -12.95 -15.14
CA LYS A 22 5.62 -12.40 -14.59
C LYS A 22 5.51 -12.30 -13.06
N PRO A 23 6.55 -12.70 -12.30
CA PRO A 23 6.58 -12.51 -10.86
C PRO A 23 6.33 -11.05 -10.47
N LEU A 24 5.56 -10.86 -9.39
CA LEU A 24 5.20 -9.59 -8.82
C LEU A 24 5.13 -9.70 -7.30
N GLU A 25 5.69 -8.70 -6.64
CA GLU A 25 5.75 -8.58 -5.19
C GLU A 25 5.06 -7.29 -4.74
N ILE A 26 4.27 -7.41 -3.68
CA ILE A 26 3.71 -6.30 -2.91
C ILE A 26 4.08 -6.52 -1.44
N ASP A 27 4.79 -5.56 -0.86
CA ASP A 27 5.27 -5.63 0.53
C ASP A 27 4.11 -5.81 1.52
N LEU A 28 2.98 -5.15 1.25
CA LEU A 28 1.79 -5.19 2.10
C LEU A 28 0.51 -5.04 1.29
N ILE A 29 -0.43 -5.96 1.49
CA ILE A 29 -1.80 -5.86 1.00
C ILE A 29 -2.80 -6.09 2.13
N SER A 30 -3.92 -5.37 2.10
CA SER A 30 -5.06 -5.65 2.97
C SER A 30 -6.37 -5.33 2.25
N GLU A 31 -7.43 -6.04 2.61
CA GLU A 31 -8.79 -5.74 2.19
C GLU A 31 -9.52 -5.04 3.34
N SER A 32 -10.30 -4.01 2.99
CA SER A 32 -11.24 -3.39 3.91
C SER A 32 -12.30 -4.39 4.38
N SER A 33 -12.81 -4.25 5.60
CA SER A 33 -13.76 -5.23 6.16
C SER A 33 -15.08 -5.30 5.40
N ASP A 34 -15.42 -4.29 4.58
CA ASP A 34 -16.59 -4.28 3.70
C ASP A 34 -16.31 -4.81 2.27
N ALA A 35 -15.07 -5.25 2.02
CA ALA A 35 -14.59 -5.76 0.74
C ALA A 35 -14.70 -4.79 -0.45
N ARG A 36 -14.76 -3.47 -0.21
CA ARG A 36 -14.84 -2.46 -1.30
C ARG A 36 -13.48 -1.92 -1.71
N THR A 37 -12.58 -1.80 -0.74
CA THR A 37 -11.27 -1.17 -0.90
C THR A 37 -10.14 -2.15 -0.62
N VAL A 38 -9.07 -2.04 -1.41
CA VAL A 38 -7.79 -2.74 -1.20
C VAL A 38 -6.71 -1.72 -0.86
N LEU A 39 -5.97 -1.97 0.21
CA LEU A 39 -4.76 -1.23 0.58
C LEU A 39 -3.57 -1.94 -0.07
N ILE A 40 -2.74 -1.18 -0.78
CA ILE A 40 -1.47 -1.66 -1.32
C ILE A 40 -0.36 -0.76 -0.77
N GLY A 41 0.59 -1.38 -0.09
CA GLY A 41 1.66 -0.71 0.62
C GLY A 41 3.05 -1.10 0.14
N GLU A 42 3.98 -0.16 0.27
CA GLU A 42 5.42 -0.40 0.19
C GLU A 42 6.07 -0.02 1.52
N CYS A 43 7.03 -0.81 1.99
CA CYS A 43 7.81 -0.57 3.19
C CYS A 43 9.22 -0.09 2.82
N LYS A 44 9.61 1.12 3.24
CA LYS A 44 10.96 1.68 3.01
C LYS A 44 11.54 2.29 4.27
N TRP A 45 12.61 1.67 4.79
CA TRP A 45 13.33 2.11 6.00
C TRP A 45 14.55 3.00 5.73
N THR A 46 14.71 3.45 4.50
CA THR A 46 15.82 4.33 4.09
C THR A 46 15.50 5.79 4.42
N GLU A 47 16.54 6.59 4.66
CA GLU A 47 16.39 8.04 4.96
C GLU A 47 15.90 8.81 3.73
N GLN A 48 16.33 8.41 2.54
CA GLN A 48 15.90 9.00 1.27
C GLN A 48 14.84 8.10 0.63
N VAL A 49 13.62 8.62 0.54
CA VAL A 49 12.52 8.02 -0.22
C VAL A 49 12.02 9.05 -1.23
N ASN A 50 11.62 8.61 -2.42
CA ASN A 50 10.93 9.46 -3.39
C ASN A 50 9.45 9.03 -3.44
N PRO A 51 8.54 9.71 -2.71
CA PRO A 51 7.13 9.32 -2.63
C PRO A 51 6.43 9.23 -3.99
N ALA A 52 6.74 10.13 -4.93
CA ALA A 52 6.15 10.10 -6.27
C ALA A 52 6.55 8.83 -7.04
N LYS A 53 7.83 8.42 -6.94
CA LYS A 53 8.31 7.18 -7.54
C LYS A 53 7.66 5.95 -6.90
N ILE A 54 7.47 5.96 -5.58
CA ILE A 54 6.77 4.88 -4.87
C ILE A 54 5.32 4.77 -5.32
N LEU A 55 4.58 5.88 -5.36
CA LEU A 55 3.19 5.89 -5.83
C LEU A 55 3.07 5.35 -7.26
N SER A 56 3.93 5.81 -8.17
CA SER A 56 3.95 5.32 -9.56
C SER A 56 4.22 3.82 -9.62
N SER A 57 5.14 3.30 -8.81
CA SER A 57 5.41 1.87 -8.73
C SER A 57 4.22 1.09 -8.18
N LEU A 58 3.53 1.59 -7.16
CA LEU A 58 2.36 0.93 -6.58
C LEU A 58 1.19 0.90 -7.59
N GLN A 59 0.97 1.99 -8.32
CA GLN A 59 -0.03 2.07 -9.39
C GLN A 59 0.28 1.09 -10.53
N ASP A 60 1.55 0.97 -10.94
CA ASP A 60 1.97 -0.03 -11.94
C ASP A 60 1.68 -1.46 -11.45
N LYS A 61 2.13 -1.81 -10.24
CA LYS A 61 1.86 -3.12 -9.61
C LYS A 61 0.35 -3.41 -9.59
N ALA A 62 -0.46 -2.44 -9.15
CA ALA A 62 -1.91 -2.58 -9.10
C ALA A 62 -2.54 -2.83 -10.49
N SER A 63 -2.09 -2.11 -11.51
CA SER A 63 -2.60 -2.24 -12.88
C SER A 63 -2.33 -3.63 -13.51
N ARG A 64 -1.29 -4.30 -13.03
CA ARG A 64 -0.84 -5.63 -13.49
C ARG A 64 -1.65 -6.78 -12.86
N LEU A 65 -2.39 -6.49 -11.78
CA LEU A 65 -3.21 -7.46 -11.05
C LEU A 65 -4.67 -7.36 -11.47
N HIS A 66 -5.09 -8.24 -12.38
CA HIS A 66 -6.43 -8.23 -12.98
C HIS A 66 -7.59 -8.32 -11.97
N TRP A 67 -7.39 -8.94 -10.80
CA TRP A 67 -8.40 -9.10 -9.75
C TRP A 67 -8.61 -7.82 -8.92
N LEU A 68 -7.77 -6.80 -9.10
CA LEU A 68 -8.01 -5.45 -8.57
C LEU A 68 -8.89 -4.60 -9.49
N LYS A 69 -9.20 -5.07 -10.71
CA LYS A 69 -9.98 -4.28 -11.67
C LYS A 69 -11.38 -3.99 -11.09
N GLY A 70 -11.73 -2.71 -11.02
CA GLY A 70 -13.03 -2.25 -10.50
C GLY A 70 -13.11 -2.12 -8.97
N ARG A 71 -12.01 -2.36 -8.26
CA ARG A 71 -11.91 -2.16 -6.81
C ARG A 71 -11.40 -0.76 -6.50
N ASN A 72 -11.78 -0.21 -5.35
CA ASN A 72 -11.13 1.00 -4.84
C ASN A 72 -9.74 0.63 -4.32
N ILE A 73 -8.74 1.45 -4.61
CA ILE A 73 -7.35 1.20 -4.22
C ILE A 73 -6.83 2.37 -3.39
N ARG A 74 -6.33 2.08 -2.19
CA ARG A 74 -5.60 3.01 -1.33
C ARG A 74 -4.11 2.67 -1.40
N TYR A 75 -3.27 3.67 -1.58
CA TYR A 75 -1.81 3.50 -1.59
C TYR A 75 -1.19 4.00 -0.28
N ALA A 76 -0.23 3.24 0.23
CA ALA A 76 0.49 3.60 1.44
C ALA A 76 2.01 3.39 1.30
N LEU A 77 2.76 4.28 1.93
CA LEU A 77 4.19 4.17 2.15
C LEU A 77 4.43 4.03 3.65
N PHE A 78 4.88 2.86 4.08
CA PHE A 78 5.34 2.61 5.43
C PHE A 78 6.82 2.97 5.53
N THR A 79 7.17 3.86 6.45
CA THR A 79 8.51 4.46 6.48
C THR A 79 8.96 4.79 7.90
N ARG A 80 10.25 5.10 8.05
CA ARG A 80 10.83 5.48 9.33
C ARG A 80 10.48 6.91 9.72
N ASN A 81 10.58 7.84 8.77
CA ASN A 81 10.39 9.27 8.95
C ASN A 81 9.23 9.75 8.08
N PRO A 82 8.46 10.76 8.50
CA PRO A 82 7.40 11.32 7.67
C PRO A 82 7.98 11.94 6.39
N HIS A 83 7.25 11.81 5.28
CA HIS A 83 7.61 12.43 4.01
C HIS A 83 6.43 13.22 3.44
N THR A 84 6.74 14.35 2.80
CA THR A 84 5.78 15.05 1.94
C THR A 84 5.74 14.37 0.58
N GLY A 85 4.55 14.08 0.08
CA GLY A 85 4.37 13.39 -1.19
C GLY A 85 3.05 13.75 -1.87
N PRO A 86 2.71 13.04 -2.96
CA PRO A 86 1.41 13.17 -3.60
C PRO A 86 0.27 12.89 -2.61
N ALA A 87 -0.86 13.59 -2.77
CA ALA A 87 -2.01 13.46 -1.87
C ALA A 87 -2.62 12.04 -1.86
N GLU A 88 -2.41 11.28 -2.94
CA GLU A 88 -2.92 9.92 -3.12
C GLU A 88 -2.09 8.87 -2.36
N LEU A 89 -0.91 9.24 -1.86
CA LEU A 89 -0.02 8.33 -1.12
C LEU A 89 -0.04 8.66 0.37
N ASN A 90 -0.55 7.73 1.17
CA ASN A 90 -0.58 7.86 2.62
C ASN A 90 0.79 7.48 3.18
N SER A 91 1.48 8.42 3.84
CA SER A 91 2.72 8.12 4.57
C SER A 91 2.38 7.67 5.98
N ILE A 92 2.91 6.52 6.39
CA ILE A 92 2.67 5.91 7.69
C ILE A 92 4.03 5.61 8.32
N THR A 93 4.28 6.17 9.49
CA THR A 93 5.52 5.96 10.25
C THR A 93 5.41 4.78 11.21
N ALA A 94 6.53 4.20 11.64
CA ALA A 94 6.57 3.17 12.70
C ALA A 94 5.76 3.58 13.93
N GLU A 95 5.94 4.82 14.35
CA GLU A 95 5.34 5.36 15.58
C GLU A 95 3.82 5.43 15.48
N GLU A 96 3.29 5.72 14.29
CA GLU A 96 1.85 5.72 14.01
C GLU A 96 1.25 4.30 14.01
N VAL A 97 2.06 3.29 13.69
CA VAL A 97 1.67 1.87 13.78
C VAL A 97 1.66 1.40 15.23
N THR A 98 2.69 1.72 16.02
CA THR A 98 2.86 1.19 17.40
C THR A 98 1.99 1.88 18.45
N ARG A 99 1.63 3.16 18.28
CA ARG A 99 0.77 3.89 19.22
C ARG A 99 -0.71 3.45 19.22
N ARG A 100 -1.05 2.44 18.42
CA ARG A 100 -2.45 2.12 18.08
C ARG A 100 -2.75 0.61 18.13
N GLY A 101 -1.86 -0.17 18.76
CA GLY A 101 -2.04 -1.57 19.11
C GLY A 101 -2.39 -1.76 20.58
#